data_AF-A0A7C0VIZ0-F1
#
_entry.id   AF-A0A7C0VIZ0-F1
#
_cell.length_a   1.000
_cell.length_b   1.000
_cell.length_c   1.000
_cell.angle_alpha   90.00
_cell.angle_beta   90.00
_cell.angle_gamma   90.00
#
_symmetry.space_group_name_H-M   'P 1'
#
loop_
_entity.id
_entity.type
_entity.pdbx_description
1 polymer ?
#
loop_
_entity_poly.entity_id
_entity_poly.type
_entity_poly.pdbx_seq_one_letter_code
_entity_poly.pdbx_strand_id
1 'polypeptide(L)'
;MRRWAFILVIIVAGIILAYIFEKTGLWRTVSPDELKNSIEIIDVETKWVKKYYQPWPAKLILVPAISFRVKNISDKPLRYINFNANFRFKDDYENLGDCFLAAIRNDPVLPGETSDVITLKSNYGVEGKTKESFEKNPYWKTVFVKLFAQSKGSQYVLLGEWEVSKKIEFEEPEPVGLPEKKKIKEKQDSSEKLSSEKKKEEIK
;
A
#
# COMPACT_ATOMS: atom_id res chain seq x y z
N MET A 1 -25.61 -53.68 31.91
CA MET A 1 -24.50 -52.87 32.47
C MET A 1 -23.47 -52.42 31.42
N ARG A 2 -22.95 -53.29 30.54
CA ARG A 2 -21.94 -52.91 29.52
C ARG A 2 -22.31 -51.71 28.62
N ARG A 3 -23.55 -51.65 28.10
CA ARG A 3 -24.01 -50.54 27.23
C ARG A 3 -23.96 -49.16 27.91
N TRP A 4 -24.32 -49.09 29.20
CA TRP A 4 -24.28 -47.86 29.98
C TRP A 4 -22.85 -47.42 30.30
N ALA A 5 -21.96 -48.38 30.56
CA ALA A 5 -20.53 -48.10 30.72
C ALA A 5 -19.90 -47.57 29.42
N PHE A 6 -20.25 -48.12 28.24
CA PHE A 6 -19.78 -47.60 26.95
C PHE A 6 -20.28 -46.17 26.66
N ILE A 7 -21.53 -45.85 26.99
CA ILE A 7 -22.08 -44.49 26.85
C ILE A 7 -21.32 -43.52 27.76
N LEU A 8 -21.07 -43.90 29.02
CA LEU A 8 -20.28 -43.09 29.95
C LEU A 8 -18.85 -42.81 29.45
N VAL A 9 -18.18 -43.82 28.89
CA VAL A 9 -16.83 -43.65 28.32
C VAL A 9 -16.82 -42.69 27.14
N ILE A 10 -17.82 -42.74 26.25
CA ILE A 10 -17.93 -41.82 25.11
C ILE A 10 -18.17 -40.38 25.59
N ILE A 11 -19.02 -40.18 26.60
CA ILE A 11 -19.27 -38.85 27.18
C ILE A 11 -18.00 -38.28 27.80
N VAL A 12 -17.29 -39.08 28.62
CA VAL A 12 -16.04 -38.65 29.24
C VAL A 12 -14.97 -38.33 28.19
N ALA A 13 -14.83 -39.17 27.15
CA ALA A 13 -13.93 -38.91 26.04
C ALA A 13 -14.30 -37.62 25.28
N GLY A 14 -15.60 -37.37 25.06
CA GLY A 14 -16.09 -36.13 24.46
C GLY A 14 -15.77 -34.89 25.29
N ILE A 15 -15.91 -34.97 26.61
CA ILE A 15 -15.56 -33.87 27.53
C ILE A 15 -14.05 -33.62 27.53
N ILE A 16 -13.23 -34.67 27.58
CA ILE A 16 -11.76 -34.54 27.50
C ILE A 16 -11.35 -33.90 26.17
N LEU A 17 -11.95 -34.35 25.06
CA LEU A 17 -11.67 -33.80 23.74
C LEU A 17 -12.09 -32.32 23.63
N ALA A 18 -13.25 -31.96 24.17
CA ALA A 18 -13.71 -30.57 24.24
C ALA A 18 -12.76 -29.69 25.09
N TYR A 19 -12.30 -30.21 26.23
CA TYR A 19 -11.32 -29.52 27.09
C TYR A 19 -9.98 -29.31 26.37
N ILE A 20 -9.51 -30.33 25.63
CA ILE A 20 -8.30 -30.21 24.80
C ILE A 20 -8.51 -29.17 23.69
N PHE A 21 -9.64 -29.18 22.98
CA PHE A 21 -9.93 -28.20 21.93
C PHE A 21 -10.00 -26.76 22.47
N GLU A 22 -10.57 -26.56 23.66
CA GLU A 22 -10.62 -25.27 24.32
C GLU A 22 -9.23 -24.79 24.73
N LYS A 23 -8.42 -25.67 25.33
CA LYS A 23 -7.04 -25.36 25.74
C LYS A 23 -6.10 -25.10 24.58
N THR A 24 -6.27 -25.81 23.48
CA THR A 24 -5.46 -25.67 22.27
C THR A 24 -5.92 -24.53 21.37
N GLY A 25 -7.07 -23.91 21.65
CA GLY A 25 -7.58 -22.75 20.92
C GLY A 25 -7.98 -23.06 19.49
N LEU A 26 -8.16 -24.33 19.11
CA LEU A 26 -8.47 -24.73 17.74
C LEU A 26 -9.75 -24.09 17.17
N TRP A 27 -10.65 -23.62 18.04
CA TRP A 27 -11.92 -23.00 17.66
C TRP A 27 -11.98 -21.49 17.93
N ARG A 28 -10.92 -20.89 18.48
CA ARG A 28 -10.92 -19.45 18.74
C ARG A 28 -10.49 -18.70 17.49
N THR A 29 -11.43 -18.00 16.88
CA THR A 29 -11.12 -16.93 15.94
C THR A 29 -10.50 -15.77 16.71
N VAL A 30 -9.45 -15.16 16.15
CA VAL A 30 -8.87 -13.95 16.73
C VAL A 30 -9.92 -12.85 16.68
N SER A 31 -10.23 -12.23 17.82
CA SER A 31 -11.19 -11.12 17.84
C SER A 31 -10.58 -9.87 17.16
N PRO A 32 -11.40 -8.93 16.66
CA PRO A 32 -10.89 -7.68 16.09
C PRO A 32 -9.99 -6.89 17.07
N ASP A 33 -10.36 -6.86 18.35
CA ASP A 33 -9.57 -6.17 19.39
C ASP A 33 -8.25 -6.89 19.69
N GLU A 34 -8.26 -8.23 19.77
CA GLU A 34 -7.04 -9.03 19.91
C GLU A 34 -6.11 -8.83 18.70
N LEU A 35 -6.68 -8.73 17.49
CA LEU A 35 -5.92 -8.48 16.27
C LEU A 35 -5.28 -7.08 16.30
N LYS A 36 -6.05 -6.06 16.68
CA LYS A 36 -5.54 -4.69 16.76
C LYS A 36 -4.39 -4.57 17.78
N ASN A 37 -4.50 -5.27 18.90
CA ASN A 37 -3.50 -5.24 19.97
C ASN A 37 -2.31 -6.18 19.72
N SER A 38 -2.34 -7.00 18.67
CA SER A 38 -1.24 -7.90 18.29
C SER A 38 -0.38 -7.37 17.13
N ILE A 39 -0.85 -6.33 16.44
CA ILE A 39 -0.19 -5.75 15.28
C ILE A 39 0.23 -4.30 15.57
N GLU A 40 1.52 -4.02 15.38
CA GLU A 40 2.05 -2.67 15.28
C GLU A 40 2.44 -2.38 13.83
N ILE A 41 1.96 -1.26 13.28
CA ILE A 41 2.31 -0.81 11.92
C ILE A 41 3.52 0.12 12.00
N ILE A 42 4.60 -0.26 11.32
CA ILE A 42 5.87 0.48 11.31
C ILE A 42 6.34 0.77 9.88
N ASP A 43 7.33 1.66 9.75
CA ASP A 43 7.95 2.05 8.48
C ASP A 43 6.95 2.50 7.40
N VAL A 44 5.96 3.29 7.80
CA VAL A 44 4.92 3.77 6.88
C VAL A 44 5.49 4.79 5.90
N GLU A 45 5.43 4.48 4.62
CA GLU A 45 5.66 5.41 3.51
C GLU A 45 4.38 5.54 2.69
N THR A 46 3.97 6.77 2.38
CA THR A 46 2.91 7.05 1.42
C THR A 46 3.45 7.82 0.23
N LYS A 47 2.96 7.51 -0.97
CA LYS A 47 3.40 8.16 -2.23
C LYS A 47 2.38 7.93 -3.34
N TRP A 48 2.55 8.67 -4.42
CA TRP A 48 1.83 8.46 -5.67
C TRP A 48 2.70 7.68 -6.64
N VAL A 49 2.17 6.57 -7.15
CA VAL A 49 2.89 5.66 -8.03
C VAL A 49 2.20 5.58 -9.39
N LYS A 50 2.98 5.32 -10.44
CA LYS A 50 2.45 5.08 -11.77
C LYS A 50 1.54 3.85 -11.78
N LYS A 51 0.27 4.04 -12.17
CA LYS A 51 -0.63 2.97 -12.61
C LYS A 51 -0.55 2.78 -14.12
N TYR A 52 -0.51 3.88 -14.87
CA TYR A 52 -0.49 3.85 -16.33
C TYR A 52 0.37 4.98 -16.88
N TYR A 53 1.10 4.72 -17.97
CA TYR A 53 1.82 5.75 -18.70
C TYR A 53 1.84 5.41 -20.19
N GLN A 54 1.58 6.41 -21.01
CA GLN A 54 1.63 6.36 -22.46
C GLN A 54 2.26 7.67 -22.97
N PRO A 55 3.35 7.61 -23.76
CA PRO A 55 3.99 8.80 -24.31
C PRO A 55 3.12 9.53 -25.36
N TRP A 56 2.40 8.78 -26.20
CA TRP A 56 1.60 9.35 -27.29
C TRP A 56 0.29 8.59 -27.56
N PRO A 57 -0.88 9.24 -27.53
CA PRO A 57 -1.12 10.54 -26.87
C PRO A 57 -0.67 10.52 -25.40
N ALA A 58 -0.14 11.64 -24.92
CA ALA A 58 0.42 11.75 -23.58
C ALA A 58 -0.65 11.49 -22.52
N LYS A 59 -0.46 10.43 -21.73
CA LYS A 59 -1.36 10.05 -20.65
C LYS A 59 -0.57 9.42 -19.51
N LEU A 60 -0.74 9.93 -18.30
CA LEU A 60 -0.14 9.43 -17.08
C LEU A 60 -1.24 9.31 -16.02
N ILE A 61 -1.44 8.12 -15.47
CA ILE A 61 -2.35 7.92 -14.33
C ILE A 61 -1.50 7.55 -13.13
N LEU A 62 -1.59 8.38 -12.10
CA LEU A 62 -0.98 8.13 -10.80
C LEU A 62 -2.05 7.71 -9.80
N VAL A 63 -1.72 6.72 -8.97
CA VAL A 63 -2.57 6.26 -7.87
C VAL A 63 -1.85 6.42 -6.54
N PRO A 64 -2.58 6.76 -5.47
CA PRO A 64 -1.99 6.76 -4.14
C PRO A 64 -1.65 5.33 -3.72
N ALA A 65 -0.57 5.21 -2.96
CA ALA A 65 -0.09 3.96 -2.40
C ALA A 65 0.40 4.16 -0.96
N ILE A 66 0.24 3.11 -0.16
CA ILE A 66 0.85 2.98 1.17
C ILE A 66 1.74 1.75 1.19
N SER A 67 2.95 1.92 1.71
CA SER A 67 3.92 0.87 1.99
C SER A 67 4.19 0.86 3.49
N PHE A 68 4.20 -0.31 4.10
CA PHE A 68 4.41 -0.46 5.55
C PHE A 68 4.94 -1.84 5.89
N ARG A 69 5.43 -2.01 7.11
CA ARG A 69 5.74 -3.30 7.71
C ARG A 69 4.85 -3.56 8.93
N VAL A 70 4.69 -4.83 9.25
CA VAL A 70 3.90 -5.31 10.37
C VAL A 70 4.85 -5.90 11.39
N LYS A 71 4.86 -5.36 12.60
CA LYS A 71 5.56 -5.95 13.74
C LYS A 71 4.57 -6.71 14.62
N ASN A 72 4.92 -7.95 14.95
CA ASN A 72 4.13 -8.76 15.85
C ASN A 72 4.49 -8.42 17.31
N ILE A 73 3.56 -7.79 18.02
CA ILE A 73 3.72 -7.42 19.43
C ILE A 73 3.03 -8.39 20.39
N SER A 74 2.44 -9.47 19.87
CA SER A 74 1.81 -10.52 20.67
C SER A 74 2.75 -11.68 20.98
N ASP A 75 2.27 -12.60 21.80
CA ASP A 75 2.91 -13.88 22.14
C ASP A 75 2.57 -15.02 21.18
N LYS A 76 1.77 -14.76 20.14
CA LYS A 76 1.32 -15.76 19.15
C LYS A 76 1.83 -15.41 17.74
N PRO A 77 2.14 -16.40 16.89
CA PRO A 77 2.45 -16.13 15.49
C PRO A 77 1.27 -15.47 14.76
N LEU A 78 1.52 -14.39 14.01
CA LEU A 78 0.53 -13.79 13.13
C LEU A 78 0.44 -14.59 11.83
N ARG A 79 -0.74 -15.11 11.51
CA ARG A 79 -1.00 -15.89 10.30
C ARG A 79 -2.37 -15.60 9.73
N TYR A 80 -2.52 -15.76 8.42
CA TYR A 80 -3.78 -15.52 7.70
C TYR A 80 -4.32 -14.11 7.87
N ILE A 81 -3.42 -13.12 7.84
CA ILE A 81 -3.77 -11.70 7.96
C ILE A 81 -4.02 -11.11 6.58
N ASN A 82 -5.19 -10.48 6.43
CA ASN A 82 -5.57 -9.67 5.28
C ASN A 82 -5.41 -8.21 5.63
N PHE A 83 -5.03 -7.42 4.65
CA PHE A 83 -5.10 -5.98 4.73
C PHE A 83 -6.06 -5.44 3.69
N ASN A 84 -6.79 -4.39 4.07
CA ASN A 84 -7.55 -3.58 3.14
C ASN A 84 -7.16 -2.12 3.34
N ALA A 85 -6.79 -1.44 2.26
CA ALA A 85 -6.58 0.01 2.27
C ALA A 85 -7.75 0.68 1.56
N ASN A 86 -8.34 1.68 2.22
CA ASN A 86 -9.38 2.54 1.64
C ASN A 86 -8.82 3.95 1.46
N PHE A 87 -8.79 4.42 0.22
CA PHE A 87 -8.27 5.73 -0.16
C PHE A 87 -9.43 6.68 -0.44
N ARG A 88 -9.39 7.87 0.17
CA ARG A 88 -10.46 8.88 0.05
C ARG A 88 -9.87 10.27 -0.10
N PHE A 89 -10.56 11.15 -0.81
CA PHE A 89 -10.19 12.56 -0.81
C PHE A 89 -10.50 13.21 0.54
N LYS A 90 -9.71 14.21 0.92
CA LYS A 90 -9.99 15.03 2.10
C LYS A 90 -11.32 15.75 1.93
N ASP A 91 -12.15 15.70 2.97
CA ASP A 91 -13.47 16.36 3.04
C ASP A 91 -14.48 15.88 1.99
N ASP A 92 -14.20 14.74 1.34
CA ASP A 92 -15.10 14.11 0.38
C ASP A 92 -15.61 12.77 0.94
N TYR A 93 -16.89 12.48 0.66
CA TYR A 93 -17.46 11.16 0.92
C TYR A 93 -17.12 10.17 -0.19
N GLU A 94 -16.68 10.66 -1.35
CA GLU A 94 -16.32 9.84 -2.49
C GLU A 94 -15.02 9.05 -2.25
N ASN A 95 -15.13 7.74 -2.45
CA ASN A 95 -14.01 6.82 -2.34
C ASN A 95 -13.15 6.93 -3.60
N LEU A 96 -11.86 7.26 -3.45
CA LEU A 96 -10.91 7.27 -4.56
C LEU A 96 -10.52 5.84 -4.95
N GLY A 97 -10.61 4.89 -4.03
CA GLY A 97 -10.39 3.50 -4.35
C GLY A 97 -10.00 2.66 -3.15
N ASP A 98 -9.88 1.36 -3.38
CA ASP A 98 -9.54 0.38 -2.37
C ASP A 98 -8.58 -0.69 -2.89
N CYS A 99 -7.94 -1.37 -1.95
CA CYS A 99 -7.02 -2.47 -2.25
C CYS A 99 -7.12 -3.53 -1.16
N PHE A 100 -7.51 -4.75 -1.53
CA PHE A 100 -7.46 -5.92 -0.67
C PHE A 100 -6.22 -6.77 -0.97
N LEU A 101 -5.51 -7.19 0.08
CA LEU A 101 -4.35 -8.06 -0.03
C LEU A 101 -4.34 -9.13 1.06
N ALA A 102 -4.21 -10.38 0.63
CA ALA A 102 -3.95 -11.54 1.47
C ALA A 102 -2.44 -11.63 1.82
N ALA A 103 -1.95 -10.78 2.71
CA ALA A 103 -0.51 -10.57 2.89
C ALA A 103 0.23 -11.69 3.66
N ILE A 104 -0.22 -12.02 4.88
CA ILE A 104 0.50 -12.99 5.74
C ILE A 104 -0.23 -14.33 5.66
N ARG A 105 0.43 -15.35 5.11
CA ARG A 105 -0.17 -16.67 4.81
C ARG A 105 0.74 -17.81 5.24
N ASN A 106 1.59 -18.27 4.32
CA ASN A 106 2.39 -19.47 4.53
C ASN A 106 3.48 -19.21 5.56
N ASP A 107 4.12 -18.05 5.48
CA ASP A 107 5.17 -17.60 6.38
C ASP A 107 4.54 -16.71 7.46
N PRO A 108 4.37 -17.22 8.71
CA PRO A 108 3.83 -16.42 9.80
C PRO A 108 4.88 -15.42 10.28
N VAL A 109 4.43 -14.28 10.80
CA VAL A 109 5.32 -13.34 11.52
C VAL A 109 5.37 -13.79 12.98
N LEU A 110 6.52 -14.29 13.44
CA LEU A 110 6.64 -14.80 14.81
C LEU A 110 6.62 -13.66 15.84
N PRO A 111 6.36 -13.95 17.13
CA PRO A 111 6.41 -12.96 18.19
C PRO A 111 7.70 -12.11 18.17
N GLY A 112 7.55 -10.79 18.18
CA GLY A 112 8.67 -9.84 18.12
C GLY A 112 9.27 -9.61 16.72
N GLU A 113 8.92 -10.42 15.73
CA GLU A 113 9.42 -10.27 14.36
C GLU A 113 8.67 -9.20 13.57
N THR A 114 9.26 -8.81 12.45
CA THR A 114 8.73 -7.84 11.49
C THR A 114 8.55 -8.48 10.13
N SER A 115 7.45 -8.17 9.46
CA SER A 115 7.16 -8.65 8.11
C SER A 115 8.06 -8.01 7.04
N ASP A 116 8.03 -8.58 5.84
CA ASP A 116 8.41 -7.86 4.63
C ASP A 116 7.54 -6.63 4.38
N VAL A 117 8.01 -5.75 3.48
CA VAL A 117 7.27 -4.55 3.10
C VAL A 117 6.01 -4.94 2.33
N ILE A 118 4.86 -4.53 2.86
CA ILE A 118 3.55 -4.70 2.24
C ILE A 118 3.20 -3.39 1.54
N THR A 119 2.79 -3.47 0.27
CA THR A 119 2.38 -2.29 -0.50
C THR A 119 0.95 -2.46 -1.02
N LEU A 120 0.10 -1.48 -0.74
CA LEU A 120 -1.28 -1.40 -1.20
C LEU A 120 -1.45 -0.17 -2.08
N LYS A 121 -2.09 -0.33 -3.24
CA LYS A 121 -2.27 0.73 -4.25
C LYS A 121 -3.74 0.87 -4.55
N SER A 122 -4.23 2.10 -4.62
CA SER A 122 -5.61 2.36 -5.03
C SER A 122 -5.88 1.84 -6.45
N ASN A 123 -7.09 1.32 -6.65
CA ASN A 123 -7.60 0.94 -7.97
C ASN A 123 -7.95 2.16 -8.84
N TYR A 124 -8.23 3.34 -8.28
CA TYR A 124 -8.36 4.59 -9.07
C TYR A 124 -7.42 5.69 -8.55
N GLY A 125 -7.27 6.72 -9.38
CA GLY A 125 -6.30 7.78 -9.17
C GLY A 125 -6.56 8.95 -10.09
N VAL A 126 -5.56 9.82 -10.22
CA VAL A 126 -5.66 11.06 -10.98
C VAL A 126 -4.99 10.89 -12.33
N GLU A 127 -5.66 11.36 -13.38
CA GLU A 127 -5.14 11.38 -14.74
C GLU A 127 -4.48 12.74 -15.04
N GLY A 128 -3.30 12.70 -15.63
CA GLY A 128 -2.53 13.85 -16.11
C GLY A 128 -1.77 13.52 -17.39
N LYS A 129 -0.83 14.38 -17.77
CA LYS A 129 0.00 14.23 -18.99
C LYS A 129 1.46 13.99 -18.66
N THR A 130 2.01 14.82 -17.78
CA THR A 130 3.40 14.78 -17.29
C THR A 130 3.43 14.84 -15.77
N LYS A 131 4.59 14.60 -15.16
CA LYS A 131 4.78 14.74 -13.70
C LYS A 131 4.39 16.14 -13.21
N GLU A 132 4.79 17.19 -13.91
CA GLU A 132 4.51 18.59 -13.54
C GLU A 132 3.04 18.96 -13.73
N SER A 133 2.33 18.26 -14.62
CA SER A 133 0.91 18.53 -14.88
C SER A 133 0.02 18.28 -13.66
N PHE A 134 0.46 17.44 -12.72
CA PHE A 134 -0.31 17.11 -11.52
C PHE A 134 -0.42 18.26 -10.53
N GLU A 135 0.58 19.13 -10.41
CA GLU A 135 0.51 20.28 -9.49
C GLU A 135 -0.62 21.25 -9.84
N LYS A 136 -0.95 21.36 -11.14
CA LYS A 136 -2.01 22.23 -11.66
C LYS A 136 -3.35 21.50 -11.83
N ASN A 137 -3.40 20.20 -11.54
CA ASN A 137 -4.60 19.39 -11.76
C ASN A 137 -5.59 19.61 -10.61
N PRO A 138 -6.84 20.04 -10.88
CA PRO A 138 -7.84 20.28 -9.83
C PRO A 138 -8.23 19.01 -9.05
N TYR A 139 -7.99 17.83 -9.62
CA TYR A 139 -8.20 16.55 -8.95
C TYR A 139 -7.00 16.11 -8.11
N TRP A 140 -5.89 16.86 -8.11
CA TRP A 140 -4.71 16.61 -7.29
C TRP A 140 -4.87 17.12 -5.85
N LYS A 141 -5.89 16.59 -5.19
CA LYS A 141 -6.29 16.93 -3.83
C LYS A 141 -5.54 16.07 -2.81
N THR A 142 -5.60 16.48 -1.54
CA THR A 142 -5.11 15.66 -0.42
C THR A 142 -5.94 14.37 -0.33
N VAL A 143 -5.26 13.24 -0.16
CA VAL A 143 -5.87 11.91 -0.02
C VAL A 143 -5.51 11.35 1.35
N PHE A 144 -6.45 10.68 1.99
CA PHE A 144 -6.23 9.89 3.20
C PHE A 144 -6.37 8.41 2.89
N VAL A 145 -5.56 7.59 3.55
CA VAL A 145 -5.65 6.13 3.50
C VAL A 145 -5.99 5.59 4.88
N LYS A 146 -7.08 4.83 4.97
CA LYS A 146 -7.43 4.03 6.14
C LYS A 146 -6.97 2.60 5.92
N LEU A 147 -6.13 2.09 6.81
CA LEU A 147 -5.66 0.70 6.77
C LEU A 147 -6.47 -0.14 7.75
N PHE A 148 -7.04 -1.21 7.23
CA PHE A 148 -7.74 -2.22 8.00
C PHE A 148 -6.98 -3.54 7.94
N ALA A 149 -7.07 -4.31 9.01
CA ALA A 149 -6.65 -5.70 9.03
C ALA A 149 -7.81 -6.63 9.35
N GLN A 150 -7.69 -7.86 8.90
CA GLN A 150 -8.63 -8.92 9.20
C GLN A 150 -7.88 -10.24 9.31
N SER A 151 -8.10 -10.96 10.41
CA SER A 151 -7.69 -12.37 10.56
C SER A 151 -8.83 -13.30 10.14
N LYS A 152 -8.54 -14.57 9.86
CA LYS A 152 -9.50 -15.56 9.36
C LYS A 152 -10.77 -15.59 10.24
N GLY A 153 -11.92 -15.24 9.65
CA GLY A 153 -13.23 -15.27 10.30
C GLY A 153 -13.53 -14.08 11.24
N SER A 154 -12.60 -13.14 11.39
CA SER A 154 -12.79 -11.91 12.16
C SER A 154 -13.42 -10.79 11.31
N GLN A 155 -13.96 -9.76 11.95
CA GLN A 155 -14.32 -8.51 11.27
C GLN A 155 -13.07 -7.68 10.97
N TYR A 156 -13.19 -6.75 10.03
CA TYR A 156 -12.13 -5.77 9.78
C TYR A 156 -11.95 -4.86 11.00
N VAL A 157 -10.69 -4.61 11.35
CA VAL A 157 -10.33 -3.64 12.39
C VAL A 157 -9.46 -2.53 11.80
N LEU A 158 -9.76 -1.28 12.16
CA LEU A 158 -8.97 -0.12 11.76
C LEU A 158 -7.65 -0.10 12.52
N LEU A 159 -6.54 -0.15 11.79
CA LEU A 159 -5.19 -0.08 12.34
C LEU A 159 -4.66 1.36 12.38
N GLY A 160 -5.03 2.18 11.40
CA GLY A 160 -4.61 3.57 11.36
C GLY A 160 -5.12 4.32 10.14
N GLU A 161 -4.89 5.63 10.15
CA GLU A 161 -5.21 6.54 9.07
C GLU A 161 -4.02 7.47 8.83
N TRP A 162 -3.63 7.65 7.57
CA TRP A 162 -2.51 8.51 7.17
C TRP A 162 -2.88 9.42 6.02
N GLU A 163 -2.32 10.62 6.01
CA GLU A 163 -2.32 11.47 4.83
C GLU A 163 -1.33 10.91 3.79
N VAL A 164 -1.76 10.83 2.54
CA VAL A 164 -0.92 10.40 1.43
C VAL A 164 -0.05 11.57 0.99
N SER A 165 1.27 11.42 1.11
CA SER A 165 2.24 12.39 0.65
C SER A 165 2.08 12.67 -0.84
N LYS A 166 2.27 13.94 -1.25
CA LYS A 166 2.29 14.33 -2.67
C LYS A 166 3.57 13.92 -3.42
N LYS A 167 4.46 13.14 -2.81
CA LYS A 167 5.65 12.57 -3.46
C LYS A 167 5.22 11.67 -4.63
N ILE A 168 5.73 11.97 -5.83
CA ILE A 168 5.49 11.18 -7.04
C ILE A 168 6.71 10.28 -7.28
N GLU A 169 6.50 8.97 -7.32
CA GLU A 169 7.48 7.97 -7.74
C GLU A 169 7.25 7.60 -9.20
N PHE A 170 7.71 8.50 -10.07
CA PHE A 170 7.70 8.32 -11.51
C PHE A 170 8.73 9.26 -12.14
N GLU A 171 9.53 8.71 -13.05
CA GLU A 171 10.42 9.46 -13.93
C GLU A 171 10.01 9.17 -15.36
N GLU A 172 9.89 10.24 -16.17
CA GLU A 172 9.52 10.11 -17.57
C GLU A 172 10.68 9.51 -18.36
N PRO A 173 10.43 8.47 -19.17
CA PRO A 173 11.46 7.92 -20.03
C PRO A 173 11.89 8.96 -21.08
N GLU A 174 13.18 8.97 -21.43
CA GLU A 174 13.66 9.84 -22.51
C GLU A 174 12.91 9.55 -23.82
N PRO A 175 12.58 10.59 -24.61
CA PRO A 175 11.88 10.41 -25.87
C PRO A 175 12.74 9.59 -26.84
N VAL A 176 12.29 8.36 -27.12
CA VAL A 176 12.94 7.46 -28.06
C VAL A 176 12.71 7.99 -29.48
N GLY A 177 13.75 8.48 -30.15
CA GLY A 177 13.69 8.81 -31.59
C GLY A 177 14.01 10.25 -32.01
N LEU A 178 14.60 11.11 -31.16
CA LEU A 178 15.22 12.35 -31.66
C LEU A 178 16.60 12.01 -32.27
N PRO A 179 16.81 12.17 -33.60
CA PRO A 179 18.13 11.98 -34.19
C PRO A 179 19.13 12.94 -33.54
N GLU A 180 20.28 12.44 -33.11
CA GLU A 180 21.37 13.19 -32.43
C GLU A 180 21.74 14.51 -33.11
N LYS A 181 21.47 14.64 -34.42
CA LYS A 181 21.67 15.88 -35.19
C LYS A 181 20.93 17.11 -34.64
N LYS A 182 19.79 16.95 -33.95
CA LYS A 182 19.10 18.10 -33.31
C LYS A 182 19.75 18.53 -31.99
N LYS A 183 20.29 17.59 -31.20
CA LYS A 183 21.00 17.89 -29.95
C LYS A 183 22.28 18.71 -30.18
N ILE A 184 22.95 18.50 -31.32
CA ILE A 184 24.15 19.27 -31.71
C ILE A 184 23.76 20.68 -32.18
N LYS A 185 22.69 20.82 -32.98
CA LYS A 185 22.20 22.13 -33.45
C LYS A 185 21.67 23.02 -32.33
N GLU A 186 20.90 22.49 -31.38
CA GLU A 186 20.40 23.29 -30.25
C GLU A 186 21.52 23.73 -29.29
N LYS A 187 22.57 22.90 -29.09
CA LYS A 187 23.76 23.31 -28.35
C LYS A 187 24.59 24.35 -29.10
N GLN A 188 24.70 24.27 -30.43
CA GLN A 188 25.37 25.28 -31.24
C GLN A 188 24.60 26.61 -31.23
N ASP A 189 23.29 26.60 -31.48
CA ASP A 189 22.46 27.81 -31.53
C ASP A 189 22.38 28.52 -30.16
N SER A 190 22.38 27.78 -29.05
CA SER A 190 22.44 28.36 -27.70
C SER A 190 23.81 28.94 -27.36
N SER A 191 24.91 28.31 -27.80
CA SER A 191 26.26 28.82 -27.62
C SER A 191 26.55 30.06 -28.48
N GLU A 192 26.01 30.13 -29.70
CA GLU A 192 26.16 31.28 -30.60
C GLU A 192 25.34 32.49 -30.12
N LYS A 193 24.13 32.27 -29.58
CA LYS A 193 23.33 33.34 -28.96
C LYS A 193 24.03 33.95 -27.73
N LEU A 194 24.55 33.12 -26.82
CA LEU A 194 25.30 33.60 -25.65
C LEU A 194 26.57 34.38 -26.03
N SER A 195 27.26 33.96 -27.09
CA SER A 195 28.42 34.65 -27.65
C SER A 195 28.05 36.03 -28.23
N SER A 196 26.93 36.09 -28.95
CA SER A 196 26.45 37.32 -29.59
C SER A 196 25.92 38.37 -28.61
N GLU A 197 25.38 37.95 -27.45
CA GLU A 197 24.89 38.86 -26.41
C GLU A 197 26.04 39.46 -25.59
N LYS A 198 27.04 38.66 -25.21
CA LYS A 198 28.25 39.17 -24.54
C LYS A 198 29.01 40.20 -25.37
N LYS A 199 29.09 40.00 -26.69
CA LYS A 199 29.77 40.93 -27.60
C LYS A 199 29.03 42.26 -27.78
N LYS A 200 27.73 42.33 -27.47
CA LYS A 200 26.94 43.57 -27.50
C LYS A 200 27.03 44.36 -26.20
N GLU A 201 27.35 43.71 -25.08
CA GLU A 201 27.55 44.37 -23.78
C GLU A 201 28.92 45.05 -23.66
N GLU A 202 29.96 44.56 -24.35
CA GLU A 202 31.31 45.17 -24.34
C GLU A 202 31.45 46.44 -25.22
N ILE A 203 30.42 46.82 -25.99
CA ILE A 203 30.45 47.98 -26.92
C ILE A 203 29.59 49.16 -26.41
N LYS A 204 29.16 49.13 -25.13
CA LYS A 204 28.52 50.27 -24.46
C LYS A 204 29.41 50.83 -23.36
#